data_AF-A0A1S6GKS0-F1
#
_entry.id   AF-A0A1S6GKS0-F1
#
_cell.length_a   1.000
_cell.length_b   1.000
_cell.length_c   1.000
_cell.angle_alpha   90.00
_cell.angle_beta   90.00
_cell.angle_gamma   90.00
#
_symmetry.space_group_name_H-M   'P 1'
#
loop_
_entity.id
_entity.type
_entity.pdbx_description
1 polymer ?
#
loop_
_entity_poly.entity_id
_entity_poly.type
_entity_poly.pdbx_seq_one_letter_code
_entity_poly.pdbx_strand_id
1 'polypeptide(L)'
;MALTLLELTDDLDPEAELNLMFPTVRFRSHTQGAIDRCLDWRADIVMLADTGHDVLVGYVDFLVARSAETPGVRFAEILDSYSSDAEHFSILFAHDWLRPDIEEQFDVSADYAVLTLGIYVEPLLRGHQIGPWALAEVAHHMLLSHTGLIIAPAGGEDGQSTVEMTDFERRRGTHRARHWTDAGLVPLQSCPDFLCGSAAYTHMDTARQALADTAAATFALSAATVREHATILDADPC
;
A
#
# COMPACT_ATOMS: atom_id res chain seq x y z
N MET A 1 -16.81 5.07 13.70
CA MET A 1 -16.80 5.07 12.22
C MET A 1 -16.04 6.30 11.81
N ALA A 2 -15.02 6.17 10.95
CA ALA A 2 -14.26 7.33 10.49
C ALA A 2 -15.08 8.09 9.43
N LEU A 3 -14.98 9.41 9.43
CA LEU A 3 -15.57 10.29 8.43
C LEU A 3 -14.62 10.44 7.24
N THR A 4 -15.14 10.74 6.06
CA THR A 4 -14.32 11.29 4.98
C THR A 4 -13.97 12.74 5.27
N LEU A 5 -12.96 13.27 4.58
CA LEU A 5 -12.60 14.68 4.67
C LEU A 5 -13.75 15.62 4.27
N LEU A 6 -14.53 15.23 3.26
CA LEU A 6 -15.67 16.02 2.80
C LEU A 6 -16.76 16.08 3.88
N GLU A 7 -17.17 14.92 4.42
CA GLU A 7 -18.17 14.83 5.51
C GLU A 7 -17.75 15.63 6.74
N LEU A 8 -16.45 15.66 7.06
CA LEU A 8 -15.94 16.48 8.17
C LEU A 8 -16.14 17.97 7.93
N THR A 9 -16.03 18.41 6.66
CA THR A 9 -16.11 19.83 6.30
C THR A 9 -17.52 20.33 6.07
N ASP A 10 -18.53 19.49 5.90
CA ASP A 10 -19.89 19.92 5.51
C ASP A 10 -20.46 20.99 6.46
N ASP A 11 -20.25 20.83 7.77
CA ASP A 11 -20.81 21.72 8.79
C ASP A 11 -19.86 22.85 9.24
N LEU A 12 -18.66 22.98 8.64
CA LEU A 12 -17.64 23.95 9.05
C LEU A 12 -17.71 25.27 8.27
N ASP A 13 -17.24 26.35 8.89
CA ASP A 13 -16.98 27.60 8.15
C ASP A 13 -15.92 27.34 7.06
N PRO A 14 -16.08 27.81 5.80
CA PRO A 14 -15.04 27.71 4.78
C PRO A 14 -13.64 28.17 5.22
N GLU A 15 -13.55 29.17 6.10
CA GLU A 15 -12.27 29.67 6.64
C GLU A 15 -11.74 28.85 7.83
N ALA A 16 -12.48 27.84 8.30
CA ALA A 16 -12.03 26.99 9.38
C ALA A 16 -10.78 26.20 8.97
N GLU A 17 -9.74 26.32 9.80
CA GLU A 17 -8.56 25.46 9.73
C GLU A 17 -8.86 24.12 10.41
N LEU A 18 -8.38 23.05 9.78
CA LEU A 18 -8.49 21.68 10.24
C LEU A 18 -7.10 21.10 10.41
N ASN A 19 -6.78 20.63 11.62
CA ASN A 19 -5.53 19.93 11.87
C ASN A 19 -5.78 18.42 11.96
N LEU A 20 -5.16 17.66 11.07
CA LEU A 20 -5.11 16.20 11.11
C LEU A 20 -3.82 15.74 11.78
N MET A 21 -3.94 14.83 12.74
CA MET A 21 -2.84 14.38 13.59
C MET A 21 -2.86 12.85 13.73
N PHE A 22 -1.73 12.29 14.17
CA PHE A 22 -1.60 10.89 14.62
C PHE A 22 -2.13 9.87 13.60
N PRO A 23 -1.52 9.78 12.40
CA PRO A 23 -1.93 8.78 11.43
C PRO A 23 -1.79 7.38 12.05
N THR A 24 -2.82 6.57 11.86
CA THR A 24 -2.95 5.21 12.39
C THR A 24 -3.47 4.29 11.30
N VAL A 25 -2.94 3.06 11.23
CA VAL A 25 -3.43 2.03 10.31
C VAL A 25 -4.43 1.11 11.02
N ARG A 26 -5.61 0.91 10.42
CA ARG A 26 -6.65 -0.02 10.90
C ARG A 26 -6.83 -1.16 9.91
N PHE A 27 -6.54 -2.38 10.36
CA PHE A 27 -6.61 -3.57 9.52
C PHE A 27 -8.00 -4.20 9.54
N ARG A 28 -8.49 -4.56 8.36
CA ARG A 28 -9.76 -5.27 8.15
C ARG A 28 -9.53 -6.37 7.11
N SER A 29 -10.04 -7.57 7.37
CA SER A 29 -10.09 -8.63 6.36
C SER A 29 -11.45 -8.62 5.67
N HIS A 30 -11.47 -8.78 4.36
CA HIS A 30 -12.71 -8.79 3.58
C HIS A 30 -13.31 -10.20 3.41
N THR A 31 -12.61 -11.22 3.92
CA THR A 31 -12.89 -12.67 3.85
C THR A 31 -14.20 -13.08 3.15
N GLN A 32 -14.09 -13.38 1.86
CA GLN A 32 -15.10 -14.14 1.10
C GLN A 32 -14.48 -15.29 0.26
N GLY A 33 -13.17 -15.57 0.40
CA GLY A 33 -12.46 -16.62 -0.33
C GLY A 33 -12.46 -17.97 0.36
N ALA A 34 -12.68 -19.06 -0.39
CA ALA A 34 -12.71 -20.44 0.10
C ALA A 34 -11.31 -21.07 0.28
N ILE A 35 -10.22 -20.34 -0.01
CA ILE A 35 -8.86 -20.86 -0.09
C ILE A 35 -7.99 -20.19 0.99
N ASP A 36 -7.64 -20.96 2.03
CA ASP A 36 -6.85 -20.51 3.21
C ASP A 36 -5.38 -20.11 2.89
N ARG A 37 -4.96 -20.18 1.61
CA ARG A 37 -3.60 -19.86 1.16
C ARG A 37 -3.38 -18.38 0.83
N CYS A 38 -4.46 -17.62 0.63
CA CYS A 38 -4.37 -16.21 0.27
C CYS A 38 -5.57 -15.47 0.83
N LEU A 39 -5.35 -14.43 1.63
CA LEU A 39 -6.39 -13.64 2.29
C LEU A 39 -6.34 -12.19 1.81
N ASP A 40 -7.51 -11.63 1.53
CA ASP A 40 -7.68 -10.22 1.18
C ASP A 40 -7.83 -9.35 2.44
N TRP A 41 -7.02 -8.29 2.48
CA TRP A 41 -6.91 -7.34 3.56
C TRP A 41 -6.90 -5.91 3.05
N ARG A 42 -7.47 -5.05 3.89
CA ARG A 42 -7.39 -3.60 3.76
C ARG A 42 -6.84 -2.99 5.03
N ALA A 43 -5.91 -2.07 4.87
CA ALA A 43 -5.35 -1.24 5.91
C ALA A 43 -5.81 0.20 5.69
N ASP A 44 -6.83 0.64 6.43
CA ASP A 44 -7.30 2.02 6.36
C ASP A 44 -6.35 2.96 7.09
N ILE A 45 -6.03 4.08 6.47
CA ILE A 45 -5.23 5.14 7.07
C ILE A 45 -6.19 6.16 7.68
N VAL A 46 -6.14 6.29 9.00
CA VAL A 46 -7.04 7.17 9.76
C VAL A 46 -6.22 8.19 10.53
N MET A 47 -6.68 9.45 10.53
CA MET A 47 -6.09 10.52 11.32
C MET A 47 -7.13 11.12 12.27
N LEU A 48 -6.67 11.66 13.40
CA LEU A 48 -7.52 12.39 14.33
C LEU A 48 -7.56 13.87 13.93
N ALA A 49 -8.75 14.40 13.66
CA ALA A 49 -8.96 15.83 13.52
C ALA A 49 -8.96 16.53 14.90
N ASP A 50 -8.57 17.80 14.95
CA ASP A 50 -8.67 18.65 16.14
C ASP A 50 -10.11 18.85 16.66
N THR A 51 -11.10 18.64 15.80
CA THR A 51 -12.52 18.53 16.15
C THR A 51 -12.86 17.27 16.97
N GLY A 52 -11.94 16.31 17.07
CA GLY A 52 -12.09 15.05 17.81
C GLY A 52 -12.63 13.89 16.97
N HIS A 53 -12.80 14.07 15.66
CA HIS A 53 -13.29 13.04 14.75
C HIS A 53 -12.15 12.24 14.11
N ASP A 54 -12.35 10.93 13.97
CA ASP A 54 -11.51 10.09 13.12
C ASP A 54 -11.82 10.36 11.65
N VAL A 55 -10.79 10.57 10.83
CA VAL A 55 -10.90 10.88 9.40
C VAL A 55 -10.18 9.82 8.59
N LEU A 56 -10.87 9.19 7.64
CA LEU A 56 -10.30 8.28 6.67
C LEU A 56 -9.57 9.11 5.60
N VAL A 57 -8.26 8.93 5.50
CA VAL A 57 -7.40 9.73 4.60
C VAL A 57 -6.68 8.90 3.56
N GLY A 58 -6.91 7.59 3.56
CA GLY A 58 -6.23 6.68 2.65
C GLY A 58 -6.47 5.22 3.01
N TYR A 59 -5.91 4.33 2.20
CA TYR A 59 -5.92 2.91 2.45
C TYR A 59 -4.80 2.19 1.67
N VAL A 60 -4.46 0.99 2.14
CA VAL A 60 -3.64 0.01 1.43
C VAL A 60 -4.46 -1.26 1.26
N ASP A 61 -4.75 -1.65 0.01
CA ASP A 61 -5.36 -2.93 -0.31
C ASP A 61 -4.24 -3.94 -0.63
N PHE A 62 -4.28 -5.12 -0.03
CA PHE A 62 -3.22 -6.12 -0.18
C PHE A 62 -3.71 -7.54 0.08
N LEU A 63 -2.99 -8.50 -0.50
CA LEU A 63 -3.18 -9.91 -0.25
C LEU A 63 -2.08 -10.44 0.68
N VAL A 64 -2.45 -11.34 1.58
CA VAL A 64 -1.49 -12.11 2.39
C VAL A 64 -1.46 -13.54 1.86
N ALA A 65 -0.46 -13.84 1.05
CA ALA A 65 -0.18 -15.18 0.52
C ALA A 65 0.66 -15.99 1.51
N ARG A 66 0.38 -17.29 1.61
CA ARG A 66 1.07 -18.23 2.50
C ARG A 66 1.55 -19.45 1.74
N SER A 67 2.78 -19.85 2.03
CA SER A 67 3.29 -21.13 1.62
C SER A 67 2.46 -22.23 2.30
N ALA A 68 1.96 -23.18 1.54
CA ALA A 68 1.21 -24.31 2.07
C ALA A 68 1.42 -25.52 1.18
N GLU A 69 1.53 -26.69 1.78
CA GLU A 69 1.72 -27.98 1.10
C GLU A 69 0.43 -28.51 0.46
N THR A 70 -0.60 -27.68 0.22
CA THR A 70 -1.85 -28.15 -0.37
C THR A 70 -1.61 -28.51 -1.84
N PRO A 71 -1.67 -29.79 -2.23
CA PRO A 71 -1.33 -30.20 -3.59
C PRO A 71 -2.38 -29.68 -4.58
N GLY A 72 -1.91 -29.18 -5.73
CA GLY A 72 -2.74 -29.05 -6.93
C GLY A 72 -3.44 -27.71 -7.18
N VAL A 73 -3.27 -26.69 -6.33
CA VAL A 73 -3.75 -25.32 -6.62
C VAL A 73 -2.56 -24.39 -6.84
N ARG A 74 -2.48 -23.79 -8.02
CA ARG A 74 -1.41 -22.85 -8.39
C ARG A 74 -1.76 -21.44 -7.93
N PHE A 75 -0.77 -20.66 -7.48
CA PHE A 75 -1.01 -19.26 -7.09
C PHE A 75 -1.57 -18.40 -8.22
N ALA A 76 -1.20 -18.68 -9.47
CA ALA A 76 -1.79 -18.01 -10.63
C ALA A 76 -3.33 -18.14 -10.67
N GLU A 77 -3.87 -19.33 -10.39
CA GLU A 77 -5.33 -19.57 -10.36
C GLU A 77 -6.00 -18.89 -9.17
N ILE A 78 -5.30 -18.84 -8.02
CA ILE A 78 -5.80 -18.13 -6.83
C ILE A 78 -5.89 -16.64 -7.14
N LEU A 79 -4.82 -16.05 -7.67
CA LEU A 79 -4.71 -14.62 -7.94
C LEU A 79 -5.69 -14.15 -9.03
N ASP A 80 -5.87 -14.94 -10.09
CA ASP A 80 -6.88 -14.70 -11.15
C ASP A 80 -8.31 -14.62 -10.58
N SER A 81 -8.61 -15.38 -9.52
CA SER A 81 -9.93 -15.34 -8.87
C SER A 81 -10.21 -14.07 -8.05
N TYR A 82 -9.18 -13.29 -7.70
CA TYR A 82 -9.30 -12.07 -6.91
C TYR A 82 -9.52 -10.82 -7.78
N SER A 83 -8.59 -10.52 -8.68
CA SER A 83 -8.65 -9.35 -9.58
C SER A 83 -7.54 -9.40 -10.64
N SER A 84 -7.66 -8.58 -11.68
CA SER A 84 -6.58 -8.38 -12.68
C SER A 84 -5.29 -7.83 -12.05
N ASP A 85 -5.41 -6.98 -11.03
CA ASP A 85 -4.25 -6.42 -10.33
C ASP A 85 -3.53 -7.50 -9.52
N ALA A 86 -4.28 -8.44 -8.92
CA ALA A 86 -3.71 -9.60 -8.25
C ALA A 86 -3.05 -10.56 -9.24
N GLU A 87 -3.66 -10.80 -10.41
CA GLU A 87 -3.12 -11.66 -11.47
C GLU A 87 -1.72 -11.22 -11.92
N HIS A 88 -1.44 -9.91 -11.91
CA HIS A 88 -0.12 -9.38 -12.27
C HIS A 88 1.02 -9.96 -11.41
N PHE A 89 0.76 -10.30 -10.15
CA PHE A 89 1.74 -10.93 -9.27
C PHE A 89 2.01 -12.40 -9.59
N SER A 90 1.21 -13.05 -10.45
CA SER A 90 1.36 -14.47 -10.79
C SER A 90 2.76 -14.83 -11.32
N ILE A 91 3.43 -13.88 -12.00
CA ILE A 91 4.78 -14.08 -12.56
C ILE A 91 5.87 -14.29 -11.49
N LEU A 92 5.56 -13.95 -10.23
CA LEU A 92 6.46 -14.08 -9.09
C LEU A 92 6.41 -15.48 -8.47
N PHE A 93 5.41 -16.27 -8.84
CA PHE A 93 5.19 -17.62 -8.31
C PHE A 93 5.63 -18.69 -9.31
N ALA A 94 6.29 -19.72 -8.80
CA ALA A 94 6.58 -20.96 -9.50
C ALA A 94 5.46 -21.99 -9.22
N HIS A 95 5.74 -23.29 -9.37
CA HIS A 95 4.71 -24.32 -9.27
C HIS A 95 4.08 -24.40 -7.86
N ASP A 96 4.88 -24.23 -6.80
CA ASP A 96 4.45 -24.47 -5.42
C ASP A 96 4.40 -23.19 -4.57
N TRP A 97 5.33 -22.26 -4.80
CA TRP A 97 5.51 -21.03 -4.02
C TRP A 97 6.21 -19.93 -4.85
N LEU A 98 6.72 -18.87 -4.21
CA LEU A 98 7.56 -17.85 -4.82
C LEU A 98 8.72 -18.48 -5.60
N ARG A 99 9.15 -17.80 -6.66
CA ARG A 99 10.29 -18.27 -7.43
C ARG A 99 11.59 -18.18 -6.60
N PRO A 100 12.49 -19.17 -6.69
CA PRO A 100 13.71 -19.20 -5.89
C PRO A 100 14.61 -17.98 -6.06
N ASP A 101 14.64 -17.38 -7.26
CA ASP A 101 15.49 -16.22 -7.54
C ASP A 101 15.04 -14.95 -6.78
N ILE A 102 13.77 -14.86 -6.39
CA ILE A 102 13.26 -13.77 -5.55
C ILE A 102 13.73 -13.96 -4.10
N GLU A 103 13.65 -15.19 -3.60
CA GLU A 103 14.11 -15.58 -2.26
C GLU A 103 15.63 -15.41 -2.10
N GLU A 104 16.39 -15.86 -3.10
CA GLU A 104 17.85 -15.73 -3.16
C GLU A 104 18.32 -14.28 -3.11
N GLN A 105 17.59 -13.33 -3.71
CA GLN A 105 17.94 -11.91 -3.68
C GLN A 105 18.00 -11.36 -2.24
N PHE A 106 17.18 -11.89 -1.33
CA PHE A 106 17.07 -11.42 0.05
C PHE A 106 17.63 -12.40 1.09
N ASP A 107 18.26 -13.50 0.64
CA ASP A 107 18.79 -14.56 1.50
C ASP A 107 17.75 -15.04 2.54
N VAL A 108 16.53 -15.29 2.07
CA VAL A 108 15.38 -15.67 2.91
C VAL A 108 14.66 -16.88 2.32
N SER A 109 14.13 -17.75 3.17
CA SER A 109 13.10 -18.71 2.79
C SER A 109 11.77 -18.15 3.25
N ALA A 110 11.00 -17.60 2.32
CA ALA A 110 9.79 -16.87 2.66
C ALA A 110 8.64 -17.85 2.87
N ASP A 111 7.95 -17.76 4.01
CA ASP A 111 6.70 -18.52 4.22
C ASP A 111 5.47 -17.66 3.93
N TYR A 112 5.66 -16.33 3.90
CA TYR A 112 4.62 -15.33 3.76
C TYR A 112 5.02 -14.27 2.74
N ALA A 113 4.06 -13.88 1.90
CA ALA A 113 4.21 -12.75 1.00
C ALA A 113 3.01 -11.82 1.13
N VAL A 114 3.26 -10.54 1.40
CA VAL A 114 2.26 -9.48 1.33
C VAL A 114 2.33 -8.86 -0.07
N LEU A 115 1.27 -8.99 -0.85
CA LEU A 115 1.17 -8.46 -2.21
C LEU A 115 0.33 -7.19 -2.18
N THR A 116 0.96 -6.03 -2.32
CA THR A 116 0.29 -4.73 -2.29
C THR A 116 -0.42 -4.46 -3.61
N LEU A 117 -1.75 -4.55 -3.61
CA LEU A 117 -2.56 -4.33 -4.81
C LEU A 117 -2.64 -2.84 -5.15
N GLY A 118 -2.86 -2.01 -4.14
CA GLY A 118 -3.02 -0.58 -4.33
C GLY A 118 -2.85 0.20 -3.05
N ILE A 119 -2.39 1.44 -3.19
CA ILE A 119 -2.29 2.41 -2.11
C ILE A 119 -3.00 3.66 -2.59
N TYR A 120 -3.93 4.15 -1.78
CA TYR A 120 -4.57 5.43 -1.97
C TYR A 120 -4.24 6.32 -0.77
N VAL A 121 -3.81 7.54 -1.06
CA VAL A 121 -3.66 8.61 -0.08
C VAL A 121 -4.41 9.80 -0.64
N GLU A 122 -5.19 10.45 0.21
CA GLU A 122 -5.90 11.66 -0.15
C GLU A 122 -4.95 12.65 -0.83
N PRO A 123 -5.29 13.19 -2.02
CA PRO A 123 -4.43 14.11 -2.76
C PRO A 123 -3.87 15.26 -1.95
N LEU A 124 -4.66 15.84 -1.04
CA LEU A 124 -4.25 16.94 -0.17
C LEU A 124 -3.14 16.56 0.83
N LEU A 125 -2.94 15.26 1.06
CA LEU A 125 -1.94 14.73 1.99
C LEU A 125 -0.78 14.04 1.26
N ARG A 126 -0.79 13.99 -0.07
CA ARG A 126 0.33 13.46 -0.86
C ARG A 126 1.58 14.32 -0.66
N GLY A 127 2.74 13.71 -0.84
CA GLY A 127 4.04 14.36 -0.58
C GLY A 127 4.49 14.35 0.89
N HIS A 128 3.63 13.92 1.83
CA HIS A 128 3.95 13.85 3.27
C HIS A 128 4.38 12.45 3.73
N GLN A 129 4.84 11.61 2.80
CA GLN A 129 5.31 10.23 3.05
C GLN A 129 4.29 9.31 3.76
N ILE A 130 2.99 9.65 3.75
CA ILE A 130 1.93 8.82 4.36
C ILE A 130 1.83 7.44 3.69
N GLY A 131 1.95 7.37 2.36
CA GLY A 131 1.92 6.10 1.62
C GLY A 131 3.07 5.17 2.04
N PRO A 132 4.33 5.60 1.95
CA PRO A 132 5.49 4.83 2.41
C PRO A 132 5.39 4.42 3.87
N TRP A 133 4.95 5.34 4.74
CA TRP A 133 4.72 5.06 6.16
C TRP A 133 3.67 3.97 6.37
N ALA A 134 2.52 4.07 5.70
CA ALA A 134 1.45 3.07 5.81
C ALA A 134 1.91 1.70 5.33
N LEU A 135 2.72 1.65 4.25
CA LEU A 135 3.27 0.40 3.75
C LEU A 135 4.28 -0.24 4.72
N ALA A 136 5.10 0.59 5.38
CA ALA A 136 6.00 0.13 6.44
C ALA A 136 5.23 -0.40 7.67
N GLU A 137 4.12 0.24 8.05
CA GLU A 137 3.22 -0.28 9.10
C GLU A 137 2.56 -1.61 8.68
N VAL A 138 2.09 -1.73 7.43
CA VAL A 138 1.55 -2.99 6.89
C VAL A 138 2.59 -4.10 7.00
N ALA A 139 3.81 -3.85 6.54
CA ALA A 139 4.90 -4.82 6.63
C ALA A 139 5.19 -5.22 8.09
N HIS A 140 5.25 -4.26 9.00
CA HIS A 140 5.51 -4.53 10.42
C HIS A 140 4.41 -5.38 11.08
N HIS A 141 3.15 -5.17 10.70
CA HIS A 141 2.01 -5.87 11.29
C HIS A 141 1.69 -7.22 10.63
N MET A 142 1.97 -7.36 9.33
CA MET A 142 1.54 -8.53 8.54
C MET A 142 2.68 -9.51 8.24
N LEU A 143 3.93 -9.07 8.24
CA LEU A 143 5.06 -9.98 8.05
C LEU A 143 5.46 -10.62 9.37
N LEU A 144 5.63 -11.95 9.36
CA LEU A 144 6.36 -12.60 10.44
C LEU A 144 7.80 -12.12 10.41
N SER A 145 8.32 -11.76 11.58
CA SER A 145 9.72 -11.45 11.78
C SER A 145 10.56 -12.61 11.25
N HIS A 146 11.33 -12.33 10.19
CA HIS A 146 12.36 -13.18 9.55
C HIS A 146 11.97 -14.01 8.31
N THR A 147 10.70 -14.28 7.99
CA THR A 147 10.33 -15.09 6.81
C THR A 147 9.26 -14.45 5.91
N GLY A 148 9.03 -13.15 6.08
CA GLY A 148 8.05 -12.40 5.29
C GLY A 148 8.70 -11.51 4.23
N LEU A 149 8.10 -11.50 3.04
CA LEU A 149 8.36 -10.51 1.99
C LEU A 149 7.12 -9.63 1.79
N ILE A 150 7.32 -8.34 1.56
CA ILE A 150 6.28 -7.45 1.02
C ILE A 150 6.67 -7.06 -0.39
N ILE A 151 5.72 -7.08 -1.31
CA ILE A 151 5.93 -6.85 -2.74
C ILE A 151 4.88 -5.87 -3.23
N ALA A 152 5.33 -4.82 -3.92
CA ALA A 152 4.48 -3.81 -4.53
C ALA A 152 4.87 -3.58 -6.00
N PRO A 153 3.94 -3.20 -6.88
CA PRO A 153 4.27 -2.79 -8.24
C PRO A 153 5.09 -1.50 -8.20
N ALA A 154 6.13 -1.39 -9.03
CA ALA A 154 7.00 -0.22 -9.07
C ALA A 154 6.30 1.06 -9.59
N GLY A 155 5.07 0.95 -10.10
CA GLY A 155 4.31 2.02 -10.75
C GLY A 155 3.21 2.71 -9.94
N GLY A 156 2.95 2.34 -8.68
CA GLY A 156 1.77 2.82 -7.94
C GLY A 156 1.94 4.19 -7.26
N GLU A 157 1.00 5.11 -7.52
CA GLU A 157 0.48 6.14 -6.60
C GLU A 157 -0.94 6.56 -7.02
N ASP A 158 -1.30 6.35 -8.29
CA ASP A 158 -2.67 6.38 -8.79
C ASP A 158 -2.87 5.16 -9.69
N GLY A 159 -3.82 4.30 -9.35
CA GLY A 159 -4.18 3.17 -10.20
C GLY A 159 -4.75 3.69 -11.51
N GLN A 160 -3.96 3.65 -12.58
CA GLN A 160 -4.42 3.54 -13.97
C GLN A 160 -3.22 3.31 -14.90
N SER A 161 -3.31 2.20 -15.63
CA SER A 161 -2.94 1.99 -17.05
C SER A 161 -2.01 0.81 -17.35
N THR A 162 -2.62 -0.20 -17.98
CA THR A 162 -2.03 -1.33 -18.72
C THR A 162 -1.68 -0.94 -20.17
N VAL A 163 -0.91 0.13 -20.38
CA VAL A 163 -0.49 0.59 -21.71
C VAL A 163 1.03 0.50 -21.84
N GLU A 164 1.52 0.13 -23.03
CA GLU A 164 2.95 0.01 -23.35
C GLU A 164 3.74 1.25 -22.90
N MET A 165 4.73 1.00 -22.02
CA MET A 165 5.53 2.04 -21.39
C MET A 165 6.35 2.87 -22.40
N THR A 166 5.94 4.12 -22.57
CA THR A 166 6.74 5.20 -23.15
C THR A 166 7.94 5.56 -22.26
N ASP A 167 8.96 6.24 -22.82
CA ASP A 167 10.12 6.72 -22.05
C ASP A 167 9.73 7.71 -20.91
N PHE A 168 8.59 8.39 -21.05
CA PHE A 168 8.01 9.23 -20.02
C PHE A 168 7.51 8.39 -18.84
N GLU A 169 6.80 7.30 -19.10
CA GLU A 169 6.33 6.36 -18.09
C GLU A 169 7.49 5.62 -17.40
N ARG A 170 8.58 5.34 -18.13
CA ARG A 170 9.81 4.77 -17.54
C ARG A 170 10.47 5.74 -16.55
N ARG A 171 10.60 7.03 -16.91
CA ARG A 171 11.13 8.08 -16.00
C ARG A 171 10.22 8.32 -14.80
N ARG A 172 8.89 8.30 -15.02
CA ARG A 172 7.89 8.37 -13.94
C ARG A 172 7.99 7.13 -13.04
N GLY A 173 8.21 5.94 -13.60
CA GLY A 173 8.49 4.70 -12.86
C GLY A 173 9.76 4.77 -12.02
N THR A 174 10.82 5.43 -12.51
CA THR A 174 12.05 5.61 -11.72
C THR A 174 11.87 6.57 -10.54
N HIS A 175 11.06 7.62 -10.71
CA HIS A 175 10.70 8.54 -9.62
C HIS A 175 9.78 7.86 -8.60
N ARG A 176 8.83 7.03 -9.05
CA ARG A 176 7.94 6.22 -8.20
C ARG A 176 8.68 5.12 -7.44
N ALA A 177 9.64 4.45 -8.06
CA ALA A 177 10.50 3.49 -7.36
C ALA A 177 11.32 4.12 -6.24
N ARG A 178 11.75 5.39 -6.40
CA ARG A 178 12.42 6.15 -5.33
C ARG A 178 11.48 6.46 -4.16
N HIS A 179 10.22 6.79 -4.44
CA HIS A 179 9.22 7.05 -3.41
C HIS A 179 9.04 5.85 -2.46
N TRP A 180 9.03 4.64 -3.02
CA TRP A 180 8.91 3.40 -2.26
C TRP A 180 10.21 2.91 -1.62
N THR A 181 11.36 3.49 -1.99
CA THR A 181 12.64 3.19 -1.34
C THR A 181 12.64 3.64 0.11
N ASP A 182 11.93 4.73 0.44
CA ASP A 182 11.77 5.21 1.81
C ASP A 182 11.01 4.20 2.69
N ALA A 183 10.12 3.40 2.08
CA ALA A 183 9.44 2.28 2.75
C ALA A 183 10.32 1.02 2.86
N GLY A 184 11.59 1.06 2.44
CA GLY A 184 12.50 -0.09 2.49
C GLY A 184 12.35 -1.05 1.31
N LEU A 185 11.60 -0.67 0.27
CA LEU A 185 11.44 -1.51 -0.92
C LEU A 185 12.56 -1.28 -1.93
N VAL A 186 13.04 -2.36 -2.54
CA VAL A 186 14.04 -2.33 -3.61
C VAL A 186 13.55 -3.11 -4.83
N PRO A 187 13.94 -2.77 -6.06
CA PRO A 187 13.53 -3.51 -7.24
C PRO A 187 13.93 -4.99 -7.18
N LEU A 188 13.03 -5.87 -7.64
CA LEU A 188 13.37 -7.27 -7.89
C LEU A 188 14.26 -7.36 -9.13
N GLN A 189 15.39 -8.06 -9.01
CA GLN A 189 16.38 -8.15 -10.09
C GLN A 189 15.83 -8.90 -11.32
N SER A 190 15.04 -9.94 -11.08
CA SER A 190 14.44 -10.76 -12.14
C SER A 190 13.12 -10.23 -12.67
N CYS A 191 12.46 -9.34 -11.93
CA CYS A 191 11.18 -8.70 -12.28
C CYS A 191 11.19 -7.21 -11.88
N PRO A 192 11.86 -6.32 -12.64
CA PRO A 192 12.05 -4.92 -12.25
C PRO A 192 10.77 -4.09 -12.12
N ASP A 193 9.65 -4.59 -12.63
CA ASP A 193 8.31 -3.98 -12.49
C ASP A 193 7.75 -4.12 -11.07
N PHE A 194 8.43 -4.87 -10.20
CA PHE A 194 8.08 -5.07 -8.80
C PHE A 194 9.20 -4.58 -7.88
N LEU A 195 8.79 -4.01 -6.75
CA LEU A 195 9.63 -3.67 -5.63
C LEU A 195 9.34 -4.63 -4.48
N CYS A 196 10.35 -4.99 -3.72
CA CYS A 196 10.24 -5.93 -2.62
C CYS A 196 11.02 -5.44 -1.39
N GLY A 197 10.43 -5.66 -0.23
CA GLY A 197 11.04 -5.46 1.07
C GLY A 197 11.02 -6.77 1.86
N SER A 198 12.08 -7.02 2.63
CA SER A 198 12.22 -8.23 3.44
C SER A 198 12.16 -7.89 4.93
N ALA A 199 11.34 -8.63 5.68
CA ALA A 199 11.32 -8.55 7.13
C ALA A 199 12.58 -9.16 7.79
N ALA A 200 13.45 -9.81 7.01
CA ALA A 200 14.73 -10.29 7.51
C ALA A 200 15.71 -9.12 7.76
N TYR A 201 16.65 -9.34 8.68
CA TYR A 201 17.80 -8.47 8.92
C TYR A 201 17.48 -6.97 9.15
N THR A 202 16.34 -6.66 9.78
CA THR A 202 15.95 -5.29 10.23
C THR A 202 15.73 -4.25 9.14
N HIS A 203 15.72 -4.63 7.85
CA HIS A 203 15.59 -3.68 6.75
C HIS A 203 14.27 -2.91 6.82
N MET A 204 13.15 -3.61 6.99
CA MET A 204 11.84 -2.98 7.15
C MET A 204 11.69 -2.21 8.45
N ASP A 205 12.30 -2.68 9.56
CA ASP A 205 12.28 -1.95 10.83
C ASP A 205 13.03 -0.63 10.73
N THR A 206 14.16 -0.61 10.02
CA THR A 206 14.95 0.61 9.78
C THR A 206 14.17 1.60 8.93
N ALA A 207 13.54 1.15 7.85
CA ALA A 207 12.69 1.99 7.00
C ALA A 207 11.51 2.58 7.79
N ARG A 208 10.83 1.76 8.59
CA ARG A 208 9.76 2.20 9.47
C ARG A 208 10.23 3.26 10.47
N GLN A 209 11.40 3.05 11.10
CA GLN A 209 11.96 4.00 12.05
C GLN A 209 12.34 5.34 11.39
N ALA A 210 12.78 5.32 10.13
CA ALA A 210 13.04 6.53 9.35
C ALA A 210 11.77 7.33 9.05
N LEU A 211 10.60 6.67 9.03
CA LEU A 211 9.29 7.26 8.80
C LEU A 211 8.55 7.62 10.10
N ALA A 212 9.23 7.57 11.26
CA ALA A 212 8.62 7.88 12.56
C ALA A 212 8.12 9.33 12.66
N ASP A 213 8.76 10.27 11.96
CA ASP A 213 8.32 11.67 11.94
C ASP A 213 6.96 11.84 11.26
N THR A 214 6.65 11.02 10.24
CA THR A 214 5.31 10.98 9.61
C THR A 214 4.24 10.58 10.61
N ALA A 215 4.55 9.64 11.52
CA ALA A 215 3.64 9.23 12.59
C ALA A 215 3.37 10.33 13.64
N ALA A 216 4.28 11.30 13.76
CA ALA A 216 4.16 12.44 14.68
C ALA A 216 3.69 13.74 13.99
N ALA A 217 3.49 13.72 12.67
CA ALA A 217 3.18 14.91 11.90
C ALA A 217 1.77 15.43 12.17
N THR A 218 1.62 16.74 12.00
CA THR A 218 0.33 17.45 11.99
C THR A 218 0.17 18.12 10.63
N PHE A 219 -0.98 17.91 9.98
CA PHE A 219 -1.28 18.48 8.67
C PHE A 219 -2.42 19.47 8.80
N ALA A 220 -2.14 20.73 8.49
CA ALA A 220 -3.13 21.81 8.47
C ALA A 220 -3.76 21.91 7.08
N LEU A 221 -5.09 21.86 7.03
CA LEU A 221 -5.91 22.01 5.84
C LEU A 221 -6.96 23.10 6.09
N SER A 222 -7.43 23.79 5.06
CA SER A 222 -8.61 24.65 5.18
C SER A 222 -9.86 23.92 4.69
N ALA A 223 -11.01 24.16 5.33
CA ALA A 223 -12.28 23.59 4.90
C ALA A 223 -12.63 23.99 3.44
N ALA A 224 -12.25 25.20 3.02
CA ALA A 224 -12.38 25.65 1.64
C ALA A 224 -11.56 24.76 0.66
N THR A 225 -10.29 24.49 0.97
CA THR A 225 -9.41 23.66 0.12
C THR A 225 -9.94 22.24 -0.04
N VAL A 226 -10.47 21.65 1.04
CA VAL A 226 -11.05 20.30 1.01
C VAL A 226 -12.27 20.25 0.09
N ARG A 227 -13.19 21.21 0.20
CA ARG A 227 -14.40 21.27 -0.64
C ARG A 227 -14.08 21.55 -2.11
N GLU A 228 -13.12 22.44 -2.38
CA GLU A 228 -12.65 22.71 -3.74
C GLU A 228 -12.08 21.45 -4.38
N HIS A 229 -11.25 20.72 -3.63
CA HIS A 229 -10.64 19.47 -4.11
C HIS A 229 -11.69 18.37 -4.37
N ALA A 230 -12.70 18.24 -3.50
CA ALA A 230 -13.79 17.30 -3.71
C ALA A 230 -14.61 17.62 -4.98
N THR A 231 -14.84 18.90 -5.24
CA THR A 231 -15.57 19.36 -6.43
C THR A 231 -14.81 19.05 -7.73
N ILE A 232 -13.47 19.09 -7.70
CA ILE A 232 -12.62 18.74 -8.85
C ILE A 232 -12.72 17.24 -9.16
N LEU A 233 -12.75 16.37 -8.15
CA LEU A 233 -12.85 14.92 -8.33
C LEU A 233 -14.22 14.48 -8.90
N ASP A 234 -15.32 15.14 -8.52
CA ASP A 234 -16.65 14.86 -9.09
C ASP A 234 -16.80 15.37 -10.54
N ALA A 235 -16.00 16.35 -10.94
CA ALA A 235 -16.05 16.96 -12.27
C ALA A 235 -15.21 16.23 -13.33
N ASP A 236 -14.32 15.32 -12.93
CA ASP A 236 -13.37 14.64 -13.82
C ASP A 236 -13.54 13.10 -13.75
N PRO A 237 -14.56 12.53 -14.39
CA PRO A 237 -14.66 11.09 -14.60
C PRO A 237 -13.74 10.70 -15.78
N CYS A 238 -12.44 10.60 -15.53
CA CYS A 238 -11.48 10.05 -16.50
C CYS A 238 -11.18 8.57 -16.25
#